data_AF-A0A5S9IJ26-F1
#
_entry.id   AF-A0A5S9IJ26-F1
#
_cell.length_a   1.000
_cell.length_b   1.000
_cell.length_c   1.000
_cell.angle_alpha   90.00
_cell.angle_beta   90.00
_cell.angle_gamma   90.00
#
_symmetry.space_group_name_H-M   'P 1'
#
loop_
_entity.id
_entity.type
_entity.pdbx_description
1 polymer ?
#
loop_
_entity_poly.entity_id
_entity_poly.type
_entity_poly.pdbx_seq_one_letter_code
_entity_poly.pdbx_strand_id
1 'polypeptide(L)'
;MEHGSIWRLQCAGKLPNPKPCCFETWENVSVLLCVLDEETMPASQIPPCPKCKGIARTNTYLFGGDYGFVDHLPQYQNFQKFMQNTLPQVAILIGSSGEVPRNENIIVRWKMQKPQQRKVISINPNAQPQFSDLHLSKKASEGIEYLTRQLKNAKF
;
A
#
# COMPACT_ATOMS: atom_id res chain seq x y z
N MET A 1 3.24 2.22 -6.40
CA MET A 1 3.10 3.38 -5.51
C MET A 1 2.35 2.88 -4.29
N GLU A 2 2.91 3.10 -3.12
CA GLU A 2 2.46 2.45 -1.89
C GLU A 2 1.59 3.38 -1.07
N HIS A 3 0.84 2.82 -0.13
CA HIS A 3 0.06 3.60 0.82
C HIS A 3 0.90 4.13 1.98
N GLY A 4 2.20 3.83 1.98
CA GLY A 4 3.16 4.25 2.99
C GLY A 4 3.25 3.26 4.15
N SER A 5 3.76 3.72 5.30
CA SER A 5 4.01 2.90 6.50
C SER A 5 3.82 3.71 7.79
N ILE A 6 3.20 3.09 8.80
CA ILE A 6 3.12 3.64 10.17
C ILE A 6 4.47 3.62 10.91
N TRP A 7 5.42 2.83 10.40
CA TRP A 7 6.79 2.72 10.91
C TRP A 7 7.72 3.81 10.35
N ARG A 8 7.17 4.77 9.60
CA ARG A 8 7.88 5.95 9.13
C ARG A 8 7.09 7.19 9.45
N LEU A 9 7.78 8.27 9.78
CA LEU A 9 7.21 9.59 9.96
C LEU A 9 7.60 10.51 8.80
N GLN A 10 6.79 11.55 8.61
CA GLN A 10 7.06 12.66 7.72
C GLN A 10 6.54 13.97 8.30
N CYS A 11 7.01 15.11 7.77
CA CYS A 11 6.57 16.42 8.21
C CYS A 11 5.13 16.70 7.76
N ALA A 12 4.26 17.10 8.69
CA ALA A 12 2.95 17.68 8.39
C ALA A 12 3.02 19.21 8.26
N GLY A 13 3.93 19.86 8.99
CA GLY A 13 4.13 21.31 8.98
C GLY A 13 3.80 21.97 10.31
N LYS A 14 3.76 23.30 10.33
CA LYS A 14 3.37 24.10 11.49
C LYS A 14 1.92 24.57 11.37
N LEU A 15 1.22 24.62 12.49
CA LEU A 15 -0.11 25.23 12.57
C LEU A 15 -0.02 26.76 12.44
N PRO A 16 -1.11 27.45 12.02
CA PRO A 16 -2.42 26.90 11.65
C PRO A 16 -2.50 26.37 10.20
N ASN A 17 -1.51 26.69 9.36
CA ASN A 17 -1.48 26.34 7.94
C ASN A 17 -0.37 25.30 7.68
N PRO A 18 -0.63 24.01 7.93
CA PRO A 18 0.38 22.96 7.86
C PRO A 18 0.86 22.77 6.42
N LYS A 19 2.12 23.13 6.18
CA LYS A 19 2.87 22.78 4.97
C LYS A 19 4.14 22.02 5.37
N PRO A 20 4.43 20.86 4.77
CA PRO A 20 5.68 20.15 5.01
C PRO A 20 6.88 21.06 4.73
N CYS A 21 7.81 21.12 5.67
CA CYS A 21 9.06 21.86 5.46
C CYS A 21 10.10 21.05 4.66
N CYS A 22 9.91 19.74 4.58
CA CYS A 22 10.81 18.81 3.89
C CYS A 22 10.03 17.61 3.34
N PHE A 23 10.59 17.00 2.29
CA PHE A 23 10.05 15.81 1.63
C PHE A 23 10.94 14.61 1.93
N GLU A 24 11.05 14.30 3.22
CA GLU A 24 11.86 13.21 3.74
C GLU A 24 11.03 12.40 4.72
N THR A 25 11.37 11.11 4.83
CA THR A 25 10.82 10.22 5.86
C THR A 25 11.93 9.80 6.81
N TRP A 26 11.56 9.48 8.05
CA TRP A 26 12.46 8.88 9.03
C TRP A 26 11.77 7.74 9.75
N GLU A 27 12.55 6.81 10.28
CA GLU A 27 11.99 5.65 10.98
C GLU A 27 11.27 6.05 12.26
N ASN A 28 10.22 5.32 12.54
CA ASN A 28 9.49 5.37 13.79
C ASN A 28 9.66 4.06 14.53
N VAL A 29 10.25 4.12 15.72
CA VAL A 29 10.42 2.96 16.61
C VAL A 29 9.34 2.89 17.69
N SER A 30 8.42 3.86 17.73
CA SER A 30 7.41 3.99 18.79
C SER A 30 6.00 4.00 18.22
N VAL A 31 5.22 2.97 18.55
CA VAL A 31 3.77 2.93 18.34
C VAL A 31 3.17 2.66 19.72
N LEU A 32 2.41 3.55 20.34
CA LEU A 32 1.73 4.77 19.85
C LEU A 32 2.63 6.01 19.67
N LEU A 33 2.23 6.91 18.76
CA LEU A 33 2.98 8.13 18.44
C LEU A 33 2.83 9.25 19.48
N CYS A 34 1.74 9.24 20.22
CA CYS A 34 1.35 10.30 21.14
C CYS A 34 0.60 9.67 22.31
N VAL A 35 0.45 10.42 23.39
CA VAL A 35 -0.37 10.02 24.52
C VAL A 35 -1.79 10.49 24.25
N LEU A 36 -2.71 9.55 24.02
CA LEU A 36 -4.13 9.80 23.80
C LEU A 36 -4.88 9.63 25.12
N ASP A 37 -5.64 10.64 25.53
CA ASP A 37 -6.68 10.48 26.54
C ASP A 37 -7.87 9.76 25.91
N GLU A 38 -8.11 8.50 26.26
CA GLU A 38 -9.18 7.69 25.68
C GLU A 38 -10.58 8.04 26.23
N GLU A 39 -10.69 8.85 27.29
CA GLU A 39 -11.98 9.30 27.80
C GLU A 39 -12.44 10.56 27.05
N THR A 40 -11.54 11.51 26.84
CA THR A 40 -11.90 12.80 26.25
C THR A 40 -11.47 12.95 24.78
N MET A 41 -10.53 12.13 24.29
CA MET A 41 -9.91 12.11 22.94
C MET A 41 -8.83 13.16 22.57
N PRO A 42 -8.37 14.11 23.41
CA PRO A 42 -7.16 14.87 23.16
C PRO A 42 -5.90 14.01 23.13
N ALA A 43 -4.99 14.38 22.22
CA ALA A 43 -3.64 13.82 22.16
C ALA A 43 -2.60 14.82 22.68
N SER A 44 -1.59 14.31 23.38
CA SER A 44 -0.43 15.06 23.87
C SER A 44 0.88 14.37 23.48
N GLN A 45 2.02 15.05 23.64
CA GLN A 45 3.35 14.52 23.26
C GLN A 45 3.46 14.13 21.77
N ILE A 46 2.81 14.91 20.88
CA ILE A 46 2.90 14.70 19.44
C ILE A 46 4.35 14.88 18.96
N PRO A 47 4.89 13.95 18.16
CA PRO A 47 6.29 13.98 17.78
C PRO A 47 6.56 15.20 16.89
N PRO A 48 7.62 15.99 17.15
CA PRO A 48 7.96 17.13 16.33
C PRO A 48 8.74 16.69 15.08
N CYS A 49 8.56 17.41 13.99
CA CYS A 49 9.45 17.34 12.84
C CYS A 49 10.88 17.73 13.28
N PRO A 50 11.91 16.92 12.96
CA PRO A 50 13.27 17.19 13.41
C PRO A 50 13.81 18.53 12.89
N LYS A 51 13.36 18.96 11.71
CA LYS A 51 13.80 20.19 11.02
C LYS A 51 13.06 21.44 11.48
N CYS A 52 11.74 21.51 11.28
CA CYS A 52 10.98 22.73 11.59
C CYS A 52 10.35 22.76 12.99
N LYS A 53 10.39 21.66 13.74
CA LYS A 53 9.68 21.48 15.03
C LYS A 53 8.15 21.61 14.93
N GLY A 54 7.59 21.60 13.73
CA GLY A 54 6.15 21.42 13.51
C GLY A 54 5.71 19.98 13.79
N ILE A 55 4.50 19.60 13.40
CA ILE A 55 3.96 18.27 13.66
C ILE A 55 4.59 17.24 12.72
N ALA A 56 4.99 16.09 13.26
CA ALA A 56 5.26 14.89 12.49
C ALA A 56 4.01 14.00 12.43
N ARG A 57 3.79 13.37 11.28
CA ARG A 57 2.70 12.42 11.04
C ARG A 57 3.25 11.11 10.52
N THR A 58 2.49 10.02 10.60
CA THR A 58 2.85 8.80 9.87
C THR A 58 2.98 9.10 8.38
N ASN A 59 3.92 8.41 7.74
CA ASN A 59 4.03 8.35 6.29
C ASN A 59 2.93 7.44 5.75
N THR A 60 1.67 7.82 5.94
CA THR A 60 0.53 7.18 5.31
C THR A 60 -0.01 8.14 4.25
N TYR A 61 -0.35 7.63 3.08
CA TYR A 61 -0.93 8.42 2.01
C TYR A 61 -2.33 8.90 2.44
N LEU A 62 -2.54 10.22 2.48
CA LEU A 62 -3.84 10.83 2.80
C LEU A 62 -4.51 11.34 1.51
N PHE A 63 -5.80 11.11 1.35
CA PHE A 63 -6.57 11.61 0.21
C PHE A 63 -6.77 13.13 0.29
N GLY A 64 -7.11 13.77 -0.83
CA GLY A 64 -7.63 15.15 -0.83
C GLY A 64 -6.60 16.28 -0.75
N GLY A 65 -5.43 16.13 -1.36
CA GLY A 65 -4.44 17.22 -1.45
C GLY A 65 -3.23 17.07 -0.53
N ASP A 66 -2.87 15.82 -0.20
CA ASP A 66 -1.60 15.50 0.45
C ASP A 66 -0.42 15.67 -0.52
N TYR A 67 -0.16 16.90 -0.93
CA TYR A 67 1.00 17.28 -1.77
C TYR A 67 2.34 17.01 -1.07
N GLY A 68 2.30 16.64 0.21
CA GLY A 68 3.43 16.34 1.05
C GLY A 68 3.81 14.87 1.12
N PHE A 69 3.04 13.95 0.54
CA PHE A 69 3.34 12.53 0.66
C PHE A 69 4.69 12.19 0.01
N VAL A 70 5.53 11.50 0.79
CA VAL A 70 6.87 11.08 0.34
C VAL A 70 6.83 9.58 0.09
N ASP A 71 7.00 9.18 -1.16
CA ASP A 71 7.11 7.76 -1.54
C ASP A 71 8.42 7.14 -1.05
N HIS A 72 8.40 5.82 -0.81
CA HIS A 72 9.60 5.05 -0.52
C HIS A 72 10.32 4.67 -1.82
N LEU A 73 11.20 5.56 -2.29
CA LEU A 73 11.87 5.44 -3.59
C LEU A 73 12.59 4.10 -3.85
N PRO A 74 13.35 3.52 -2.89
CA PRO A 74 14.01 2.24 -3.13
C PRO A 74 13.04 1.11 -3.47
N GLN A 75 11.87 1.09 -2.83
CA GLN A 75 10.86 0.06 -3.06
C GLN A 75 10.14 0.25 -4.38
N TYR A 76 9.87 1.51 -4.76
CA TYR A 76 9.36 1.82 -6.09
C TYR A 76 10.34 1.37 -7.20
N GLN A 77 11.63 1.68 -7.05
CA GLN A 77 12.67 1.30 -8.00
C GLN A 77 12.83 -0.23 -8.09
N ASN A 78 12.83 -0.92 -6.95
CA ASN A 78 12.90 -2.38 -6.90
C ASN A 78 11.69 -3.02 -7.57
N PHE A 79 10.48 -2.49 -7.34
CA PHE A 79 9.27 -2.95 -8.03
C PHE A 79 9.37 -2.74 -9.56
N GLN A 80 9.80 -1.55 -10.01
CA GLN A 80 9.98 -1.31 -11.45
C GLN A 80 11.02 -2.25 -12.07
N LYS A 81 12.15 -2.46 -11.40
CA LYS A 81 13.20 -3.39 -11.84
C LYS A 81 12.67 -4.82 -11.93
N PHE A 82 11.91 -5.27 -10.94
CA PHE A 82 11.25 -6.58 -10.97
C PHE A 82 10.32 -6.73 -12.19
N MET A 83 9.48 -5.72 -12.44
CA MET A 83 8.53 -5.73 -13.56
C MET A 83 9.23 -5.75 -14.93
N GLN A 84 10.36 -5.06 -15.07
CA GLN A 84 11.15 -5.02 -16.30
C GLN A 84 11.93 -6.32 -16.53
N ASN A 85 12.56 -6.86 -15.49
CA ASN A 85 13.48 -7.99 -15.63
C ASN A 85 12.78 -9.36 -15.63
N THR A 86 11.71 -9.51 -14.83
CA THR A 86 11.05 -10.81 -14.64
C THR A 86 9.94 -11.03 -15.67
N LEU A 87 9.37 -9.95 -16.22
CA LEU A 87 8.22 -9.98 -17.11
C LEU A 87 7.13 -10.95 -16.61
N PRO A 88 6.60 -10.74 -15.39
CA PRO A 88 5.68 -11.69 -14.78
C PRO A 88 4.51 -11.96 -15.73
N GLN A 89 4.04 -13.20 -15.71
CA GLN A 89 2.88 -13.67 -16.49
C GLN A 89 1.63 -13.82 -15.64
N VAL A 90 1.77 -13.94 -14.32
CA VAL A 90 0.64 -14.10 -13.40
C VAL A 90 0.72 -13.02 -12.33
N ALA A 91 -0.41 -12.37 -12.06
CA ALA A 91 -0.61 -11.50 -10.91
C ALA A 91 -1.72 -12.08 -10.03
N ILE A 92 -1.51 -12.06 -8.71
CA ILE A 92 -2.50 -12.50 -7.74
C ILE A 92 -2.92 -11.28 -6.90
N LEU A 93 -4.18 -10.89 -7.00
CA LEU A 93 -4.79 -9.83 -6.21
C LEU A 93 -5.47 -10.44 -4.99
N ILE A 94 -4.99 -10.13 -3.78
CA ILE A 94 -5.47 -10.74 -2.54
C ILE A 94 -6.05 -9.64 -1.65
N GLY A 95 -7.31 -9.78 -1.24
CA GLY A 95 -7.97 -8.83 -0.32
C GLY A 95 -8.07 -7.39 -0.86
N SER A 96 -7.83 -7.19 -2.16
CA SER A 96 -7.99 -5.89 -2.81
C SER A 96 -9.43 -5.71 -3.25
N SER A 97 -10.02 -4.56 -2.92
CA SER A 97 -11.29 -4.08 -3.43
C SER A 97 -11.10 -2.75 -4.16
N GLY A 98 -12.05 -2.42 -5.05
CA GLY A 98 -11.98 -1.24 -5.92
C GLY A 98 -12.18 0.11 -5.23
N GLU A 99 -12.32 0.17 -3.90
CA GLU A 99 -12.55 1.42 -3.16
C GLU A 99 -11.34 2.38 -3.25
N VAL A 100 -10.13 1.83 -3.28
CA VAL A 100 -8.90 2.56 -3.56
C VAL A 100 -8.10 1.79 -4.61
N PRO A 101 -8.40 2.00 -5.91
CA PRO A 101 -8.01 1.04 -6.95
C PRO A 101 -6.55 1.17 -7.39
N ARG A 102 -5.60 1.60 -6.54
CA ARG A 102 -4.20 1.79 -6.97
C ARG A 102 -3.54 0.48 -7.40
N ASN A 103 -3.67 -0.58 -6.60
CA ASN A 103 -3.12 -1.89 -6.93
C ASN A 103 -3.82 -2.48 -8.15
N GLU A 104 -5.15 -2.36 -8.21
CA GLU A 104 -5.96 -2.81 -9.34
C GLU A 104 -5.55 -2.10 -10.63
N ASN A 105 -5.39 -0.77 -10.60
CA ASN A 105 -4.99 0.03 -11.76
C ASN A 105 -3.62 -0.40 -12.30
N ILE A 106 -2.66 -0.72 -11.43
CA ILE A 106 -1.35 -1.24 -11.85
C ILE A 106 -1.51 -2.57 -12.57
N ILE A 107 -2.28 -3.50 -11.99
CA ILE A 107 -2.50 -4.83 -12.56
C ILE A 107 -3.31 -4.76 -13.86
N VAL A 108 -4.34 -3.92 -13.93
CA VAL A 108 -5.13 -3.69 -15.16
C VAL A 108 -4.24 -3.17 -16.26
N ARG A 109 -3.45 -2.11 -16.03
CA ARG A 109 -2.51 -1.57 -17.02
C ARG A 109 -1.49 -2.62 -17.47
N TRP A 110 -0.95 -3.40 -16.54
CA TRP A 110 -0.04 -4.51 -16.85
C TRP A 110 -0.72 -5.57 -17.72
N LYS A 111 -1.93 -6.03 -17.37
CA LYS A 111 -2.68 -7.04 -18.14
C LYS A 111 -2.98 -6.54 -19.55
N MET A 112 -3.40 -5.28 -19.70
CA MET A 112 -3.76 -4.68 -21.00
C MET A 112 -2.59 -4.59 -22.00
N GLN A 113 -1.34 -4.57 -21.54
CA GLN A 113 -0.18 -4.60 -22.45
C GLN A 113 -0.04 -5.95 -23.17
N LYS A 114 -0.45 -7.06 -22.55
CA LYS A 114 -0.34 -8.42 -23.13
C LYS A 114 -1.50 -9.33 -22.66
N PRO A 115 -2.75 -9.05 -23.07
CA PRO A 115 -3.95 -9.66 -22.48
C PRO A 115 -4.02 -11.18 -22.65
N GLN A 116 -3.42 -11.73 -23.70
CA GLN A 116 -3.41 -13.19 -23.95
C GLN A 116 -2.33 -13.94 -23.15
N GLN A 117 -1.23 -13.27 -22.79
CA GLN A 117 -0.08 -13.89 -22.12
C GLN A 117 -0.09 -13.70 -20.60
N ARG A 118 -0.74 -12.63 -20.12
CA ARG A 118 -0.79 -12.27 -18.71
C ARG A 118 -2.09 -12.77 -18.09
N LYS A 119 -2.06 -13.27 -16.86
CA LYS A 119 -3.23 -13.77 -16.13
C LYS A 119 -3.38 -13.08 -14.78
N VAL A 120 -4.61 -12.75 -14.41
CA VAL A 120 -4.97 -12.15 -13.13
C VAL A 120 -5.83 -13.13 -12.35
N ILE A 121 -5.34 -13.56 -11.20
CA ILE A 121 -6.11 -14.35 -10.24
C ILE A 121 -6.51 -13.39 -9.11
N SER A 122 -7.77 -13.42 -8.69
CA SER A 122 -8.24 -12.66 -7.53
C SER A 122 -8.67 -13.59 -6.42
N ILE A 123 -8.33 -13.24 -5.17
CA ILE A 123 -8.74 -13.92 -3.95
C ILE A 123 -9.40 -12.88 -3.06
N ASN A 124 -10.72 -12.91 -3.01
CA ASN A 124 -11.51 -11.99 -2.20
C ASN A 124 -12.89 -12.61 -1.98
N PRO A 125 -13.43 -12.67 -0.74
CA PRO A 125 -14.73 -13.29 -0.49
C PRO A 125 -15.90 -12.57 -1.20
N ASN A 126 -15.84 -11.24 -1.29
CA ASN A 126 -17.01 -10.42 -1.61
C ASN A 126 -16.88 -9.60 -2.91
N ALA A 127 -15.67 -9.44 -3.45
CA ALA A 127 -15.43 -8.59 -4.62
C ALA A 127 -14.73 -9.36 -5.74
N GLN A 128 -15.34 -9.37 -6.92
CA GLN A 128 -14.69 -9.82 -8.14
C GLN A 128 -14.17 -8.60 -8.92
N PRO A 129 -12.84 -8.41 -9.04
CA PRO A 129 -12.30 -7.39 -9.91
C PRO A 129 -12.71 -7.65 -11.36
N GLN A 130 -13.11 -6.60 -12.08
CA GLN A 130 -13.61 -6.67 -13.46
C GLN A 130 -12.64 -7.37 -14.42
N PHE A 131 -11.34 -7.32 -14.14
CA PHE A 131 -10.28 -7.84 -15.03
C PHE A 131 -9.62 -9.12 -14.52
N SER A 132 -10.30 -9.89 -13.66
CA SER A 132 -9.82 -11.18 -13.20
C SER A 132 -10.08 -12.29 -14.23
N ASP A 133 -9.05 -13.06 -14.59
CA ASP A 133 -9.18 -14.29 -15.39
C ASP A 133 -9.71 -15.45 -14.54
N LEU A 134 -9.39 -15.45 -13.24
CA LEU A 134 -9.90 -16.39 -12.25
C LEU A 134 -10.25 -15.64 -10.96
N HIS A 135 -11.43 -15.91 -10.41
CA HIS A 135 -11.86 -15.39 -9.13
C HIS A 135 -12.08 -16.51 -8.12
N LEU A 136 -11.39 -16.43 -6.99
CA LEU A 136 -11.57 -17.30 -5.84
C LEU A 136 -12.33 -16.52 -4.76
N SER A 137 -13.64 -16.81 -4.63
CA SER A 137 -14.46 -16.30 -3.53
C SER A 137 -14.10 -17.05 -2.24
N LYS A 138 -12.98 -16.63 -1.64
CA LYS A 138 -12.35 -17.22 -0.45
C LYS A 138 -11.68 -16.13 0.37
N LYS A 139 -11.49 -16.39 1.67
CA LYS A 139 -10.56 -15.59 2.48
C LYS A 139 -9.13 -15.75 1.93
N ALA A 140 -8.28 -14.78 2.22
CA ALA A 140 -6.90 -14.76 1.70
C ALA A 140 -6.13 -16.06 1.99
N SER A 141 -6.14 -16.51 3.24
CA SER A 141 -5.46 -17.75 3.66
C SER A 141 -6.00 -18.99 2.93
N GLU A 142 -7.32 -19.15 2.91
CA GLU A 142 -8.00 -20.27 2.25
C GLU A 142 -7.72 -20.30 0.74
N GLY A 143 -7.68 -19.14 0.08
CA GLY A 143 -7.37 -19.04 -1.33
C GLY A 143 -5.92 -19.42 -1.63
N ILE A 144 -4.96 -18.99 -0.81
CA ILE A 144 -3.56 -19.37 -0.94
C ILE A 144 -3.35 -20.87 -0.69
N GLU A 145 -3.99 -21.43 0.34
CA GLU A 145 -3.95 -22.86 0.60
C GLU A 145 -4.51 -23.67 -0.57
N TYR A 146 -5.64 -23.23 -1.13
CA TYR A 146 -6.23 -23.83 -2.31
C TYR A 146 -5.26 -23.83 -3.49
N LEU A 147 -4.69 -22.66 -3.85
CA LEU A 147 -3.72 -22.56 -4.95
C LEU A 147 -2.47 -23.42 -4.69
N THR A 148 -1.99 -23.45 -3.45
CA THR A 148 -0.83 -24.28 -3.07
C THR A 148 -1.11 -25.77 -3.27
N ARG A 149 -2.31 -26.26 -2.91
CA ARG A 149 -2.71 -27.65 -3.16
C ARG A 149 -2.81 -27.94 -4.65
N GLN A 150 -3.39 -27.03 -5.44
CA GLN A 150 -3.46 -27.19 -6.89
C GLN A 150 -2.06 -27.27 -7.52
N LEU A 151 -1.13 -26.39 -7.11
CA LEU A 151 0.26 -26.41 -7.60
C LEU A 151 1.01 -27.69 -7.23
N LYS A 152 0.80 -28.24 -6.03
CA LYS A 152 1.40 -29.52 -5.61
C LYS A 152 0.88 -30.70 -6.42
N ASN A 153 -0.38 -30.64 -6.85
CA ASN A 153 -1.02 -31.71 -7.62
C ASN A 153 -0.81 -31.55 -9.13
N ALA A 154 -0.38 -30.37 -9.58
CA ALA A 154 -0.02 -30.12 -10.97
C ALA A 154 1.28 -30.87 -11.29
N LYS A 155 1.19 -31.88 -12.15
CA LYS A 155 2.35 -32.49 -12.77
C LYS A 155 2.83 -31.55 -13.87
N PHE A 156 3.98 -30.91 -13.67
CA PHE A 156 4.69 -30.14 -14.69
C PHE A 156 5.73 -31.02 -15.39
#